data_AF-A0AAE2BLG5-F1
#
_entry.id   AF-A0AAE2BLG5-F1
#
_cell.length_a   1.000
_cell.length_b   1.000
_cell.length_c   1.000
_cell.angle_alpha   90.00
_cell.angle_beta   90.00
_cell.angle_gamma   90.00
#
_symmetry.space_group_name_H-M   'P 1'
#
loop_
_entity.id
_entity.type
_entity.pdbx_description
1 polymer ?
#
loop_
_entity_poly.entity_id
_entity_poly.type
_entity_poly.pdbx_seq_one_letter_code
_entity_poly.pdbx_strand_id
1 'polypeptide(L)'
;MGAWGHGRDEAHRIFQVAVMIEKLPPLWKDFKNCLKHKKKEMRLEDLIVRLRIQEENRLSEMKSKKLQIEAKANWMESNKNTSNKQKSTGYKPKDAKDK
;
A
#
# COMPACT_ATOMS: atom_id res chain seq x y z
N MET A 1 -35.35 -35.86 22.57
CA MET A 1 -34.21 -35.07 23.09
C MET A 1 -33.79 -34.12 21.97
N GLY A 2 -33.84 -32.80 22.22
CA GLY A 2 -34.02 -31.78 21.19
C GLY A 2 -32.81 -31.50 20.30
N ALA A 3 -33.02 -31.54 18.98
CA ALA A 3 -32.05 -31.20 17.94
C ALA A 3 -32.22 -29.74 17.45
N TRP A 4 -32.31 -28.77 18.38
CA TRP A 4 -32.57 -27.35 18.04
C TRP A 4 -31.42 -26.39 18.43
N GLY A 5 -30.31 -26.88 18.99
CA GLY A 5 -29.18 -26.03 19.42
C GLY A 5 -28.36 -25.46 18.27
N HIS A 6 -28.14 -26.23 17.20
CA HIS A 6 -27.19 -25.88 16.15
C HIS A 6 -27.58 -24.62 15.33
N GLY A 7 -28.88 -24.40 15.10
CA GLY A 7 -29.35 -23.24 14.33
C GLY A 7 -29.21 -21.90 15.06
N ARG A 8 -29.24 -21.92 16.40
CA ARG A 8 -29.12 -20.70 17.22
C ARG A 8 -27.69 -20.16 17.23
N ASP A 9 -26.71 -21.05 17.34
CA ASP A 9 -25.30 -20.68 17.38
C ASP A 9 -24.80 -20.17 16.03
N GLU A 10 -25.31 -20.73 14.93
CA GLU A 10 -24.95 -20.28 13.58
C GLU A 10 -25.48 -18.88 13.27
N ALA A 11 -26.73 -18.59 13.63
CA ALA A 11 -27.31 -17.26 13.47
C ALA A 11 -26.52 -16.20 14.27
N HIS A 12 -26.09 -16.56 15.49
CA HIS A 12 -25.28 -15.68 16.33
C HIS A 12 -23.91 -15.38 15.68
N ARG A 13 -23.24 -16.40 15.13
CA ARG A 13 -21.96 -16.27 14.43
C ARG A 13 -22.08 -15.38 13.20
N ILE A 14 -23.08 -15.63 12.35
CA ILE A 14 -23.32 -14.84 11.13
C ILE A 14 -23.58 -13.36 11.49
N PHE A 15 -24.32 -13.11 12.57
CA PHE A 15 -24.58 -11.76 13.05
C PHE A 15 -23.31 -11.05 13.53
N GLN A 16 -22.48 -11.71 14.34
CA GLN A 16 -21.21 -11.13 14.80
C GLN A 16 -20.30 -10.76 13.62
N VAL A 17 -20.12 -11.68 12.66
CA VAL A 17 -19.35 -11.44 11.44
C VAL A 17 -19.94 -10.26 10.65
N ALA A 18 -21.27 -10.18 10.54
CA ALA A 18 -21.95 -9.06 9.90
C ALA A 18 -21.59 -7.71 10.51
N VAL A 19 -21.74 -7.62 11.83
CA VAL A 19 -21.54 -6.38 12.58
C VAL A 19 -20.10 -5.93 12.47
N MET A 20 -19.14 -6.85 12.60
CA MET A 20 -17.72 -6.51 12.46
C MET A 20 -17.39 -5.96 11.08
N ILE A 21 -17.89 -6.57 10.00
CA ILE A 21 -17.69 -6.07 8.62
C ILE A 21 -18.27 -4.65 8.47
N GLU A 22 -19.48 -4.42 8.99
CA GLU A 22 -20.11 -3.10 8.93
C GLU A 22 -19.34 -2.05 9.73
N LYS A 23 -18.80 -2.42 10.90
CA LYS A 23 -18.01 -1.54 11.78
C LYS A 23 -16.60 -1.21 11.26
N LEU A 24 -16.15 -1.81 10.16
CA LEU A 24 -14.86 -1.45 9.55
C LEU A 24 -14.82 0.02 9.08
N PRO A 25 -13.64 0.67 9.02
CA PRO A 25 -13.52 2.06 8.55
C PRO A 25 -13.98 2.23 7.09
N PRO A 26 -14.40 3.44 6.66
CA PRO A 26 -14.81 3.71 5.27
C PRO A 26 -13.69 3.45 4.25
N LEU A 27 -12.43 3.64 4.66
CA LEU A 27 -11.22 3.32 3.89
C LEU A 27 -11.08 1.83 3.50
N TRP A 28 -11.91 0.95 4.08
CA TRP A 28 -11.90 -0.49 3.81
C TRP A 28 -13.02 -0.91 2.85
N LYS A 29 -13.67 0.02 2.13
CA LYS A 29 -14.85 -0.24 1.27
C LYS A 29 -14.68 -1.46 0.35
N ASP A 30 -13.60 -1.53 -0.40
CA ASP A 30 -13.38 -2.61 -1.37
C ASP A 30 -13.16 -3.95 -0.67
N PHE A 31 -12.45 -3.93 0.46
CA PHE A 31 -12.26 -5.10 1.30
C PHE A 31 -13.57 -5.57 1.94
N LYS A 32 -14.44 -4.65 2.41
CA LYS A 32 -15.78 -4.99 2.90
C LYS A 32 -16.58 -5.70 1.82
N ASN A 33 -16.49 -5.25 0.56
CA ASN A 33 -17.21 -5.87 -0.55
C ASN A 33 -16.74 -7.32 -0.77
N CYS A 34 -15.42 -7.55 -0.75
CA CYS A 34 -14.84 -8.89 -0.80
C CYS A 34 -15.34 -9.81 0.34
N LEU A 35 -15.47 -9.27 1.55
CA LEU A 35 -15.96 -10.03 2.71
C LEU A 35 -17.46 -10.35 2.62
N LYS A 36 -18.29 -9.42 2.11
CA LYS A 36 -19.74 -9.62 1.97
C LYS A 36 -20.08 -10.81 1.09
N HIS A 37 -19.29 -11.05 0.05
CA HIS A 37 -19.49 -12.16 -0.88
C HIS A 37 -19.15 -13.53 -0.27
N LYS A 38 -18.32 -13.57 0.80
CA LYS A 38 -17.88 -14.82 1.47
C LYS A 38 -18.50 -15.03 2.86
N LYS A 39 -19.42 -14.17 3.27
CA LYS A 39 -19.91 -14.07 4.65
C LYS A 39 -20.63 -15.33 5.16
N LYS A 40 -21.29 -16.10 4.29
CA LYS A 40 -21.97 -17.36 4.68
C LYS A 40 -21.00 -18.51 4.97
N GLU A 41 -19.78 -18.44 4.46
CA GLU A 41 -18.77 -19.50 4.63
C GLU A 41 -17.67 -19.08 5.63
N MET A 42 -17.64 -17.82 6.04
CA MET A 42 -16.55 -17.26 6.83
C MET A 42 -16.83 -17.36 8.32
N ARG A 43 -15.94 -18.05 9.05
CA ARG A 43 -15.96 -18.06 10.52
C ARG A 43 -15.34 -16.78 11.09
N LEU A 44 -15.60 -16.53 12.37
CA LEU A 44 -15.08 -15.35 13.07
C LEU A 44 -13.54 -15.35 13.10
N GLU A 45 -12.95 -16.51 13.32
CA GLU A 45 -11.50 -16.70 13.35
C GLU A 45 -10.87 -16.35 11.99
N ASP A 46 -11.50 -16.79 10.90
CA ASP A 46 -11.06 -16.48 9.53
C ASP A 46 -11.15 -14.98 9.24
N LEU A 47 -12.21 -14.31 9.73
CA LEU A 47 -12.34 -12.87 9.61
C LEU A 47 -11.19 -12.15 10.32
N ILE A 48 -10.86 -12.53 11.54
CA ILE A 48 -9.78 -11.91 12.33
C ILE A 48 -8.43 -12.05 11.62
N VAL A 49 -8.11 -13.24 11.11
CA VAL A 49 -6.86 -13.47 10.37
C VAL A 49 -6.79 -12.60 9.12
N ARG A 50 -7.89 -12.52 8.35
CA ARG A 50 -7.97 -11.68 7.15
C ARG A 50 -7.82 -10.20 7.46
N LEU A 51 -8.39 -9.73 8.58
CA LEU A 51 -8.26 -8.34 9.01
C LEU A 51 -6.81 -7.96 9.31
N ARG A 52 -6.06 -8.82 10.02
CA ARG A 52 -4.65 -8.58 10.35
C ARG A 52 -3.78 -8.50 9.10
N ILE A 53 -3.93 -9.47 8.20
CA ILE A 53 -3.18 -9.50 6.92
C ILE A 53 -3.48 -8.23 6.09
N GLN A 54 -4.76 -7.85 6.01
CA GLN A 54 -5.14 -6.67 5.23
C GLN A 54 -4.60 -5.37 5.82
N GLU A 55 -4.54 -5.28 7.15
CA GLU A 55 -3.96 -4.13 7.85
C GLU A 55 -2.45 -4.02 7.55
N GLU A 56 -1.71 -5.12 7.68
CA GLU A 56 -0.28 -5.19 7.37
C GLU A 56 0.00 -4.82 5.91
N ASN A 57 -0.81 -5.34 4.98
CA ASN A 57 -0.70 -5.01 3.55
C ASN A 57 -0.86 -3.51 3.29
N ARG A 58 -1.86 -2.86 3.91
CA ARG A 58 -2.06 -1.41 3.78
C ARG A 58 -0.88 -0.62 4.33
N LEU A 59 -0.32 -1.03 5.47
CA LEU A 59 0.86 -0.38 6.06
C LEU A 59 2.07 -0.51 5.14
N SER A 60 2.28 -1.68 4.54
CA SER A 60 3.34 -1.93 3.57
C SER A 60 3.17 -1.08 2.31
N GLU A 61 1.97 -1.03 1.74
CA GLU A 61 1.66 -0.19 0.58
C GLU A 61 1.90 1.30 0.85
N MET A 62 1.51 1.80 2.03
CA MET A 62 1.73 3.20 2.42
C MET A 62 3.22 3.53 2.51
N LYS A 63 4.03 2.64 3.09
CA LYS A 63 5.49 2.81 3.15
C LYS A 63 6.10 2.85 1.75
N SER A 64 5.71 1.91 0.89
CA SER A 64 6.18 1.85 -0.51
C SER A 64 5.78 3.10 -1.31
N LYS A 65 4.55 3.59 -1.14
CA LYS A 65 4.09 4.84 -1.76
C LYS A 65 4.88 6.05 -1.28
N LYS A 66 5.18 6.14 0.03
CA LYS A 66 6.01 7.22 0.59
C LYS A 66 7.41 7.22 -0.01
N LEU A 67 8.06 6.06 -0.08
CA LEU A 67 9.38 5.90 -0.68
C LEU A 67 9.39 6.27 -2.17
N GLN A 68 8.34 5.90 -2.91
CA GLN A 68 8.22 6.26 -4.33
C GLN A 68 8.09 7.78 -4.53
N ILE A 69 7.30 8.46 -3.68
CA ILE A 69 7.15 9.92 -3.74
C ILE A 69 8.49 10.62 -3.43
N GLU A 70 9.18 10.17 -2.39
CA GLU A 70 10.48 10.70 -1.98
C GLU A 70 11.55 10.50 -3.06
N ALA A 71 11.65 9.30 -3.64
CA ALA A 71 12.55 9.01 -4.74
C ALA A 71 12.26 9.89 -5.97
N LYS A 72 10.98 10.12 -6.28
CA LYS A 72 10.56 10.98 -7.39
C LYS A 72 10.90 12.45 -7.14
N ALA A 73 10.80 12.92 -5.90
CA ALA A 73 11.21 14.28 -5.51
C ALA A 73 12.73 14.45 -5.68
N ASN A 74 13.52 13.51 -5.17
CA ASN A 74 14.98 13.53 -5.30
C ASN A 74 15.44 13.51 -6.78
N TRP A 75 14.79 12.71 -7.62
CA TRP A 75 15.08 12.69 -9.07
C TRP A 75 14.80 14.04 -9.75
N MET A 76 13.69 14.70 -9.39
CA MET A 76 13.36 16.02 -9.95
C MET A 76 14.30 17.14 -9.48
N GLU A 77 14.84 17.05 -8.28
CA GLU A 77 15.73 18.06 -7.71
C GLU A 77 17.16 17.92 -8.25
N SER A 78 17.66 16.69 -8.41
CA SER A 78 18.98 16.45 -9.01
C SER A 78 19.11 16.96 -10.45
N ASN A 79 18.01 17.06 -11.21
CA ASN A 79 18.04 17.53 -12.60
C ASN A 79 18.09 19.07 -12.74
N LYS A 80 17.86 19.83 -11.67
CA LYS A 80 17.95 21.30 -11.70
C LYS A 80 19.34 21.84 -11.42
N ASN A 81 20.25 21.00 -10.93
CA ASN A 81 21.52 21.44 -10.36
C ASN A 81 22.73 21.20 -11.28
N THR A 82 22.53 20.70 -12.51
CA THR A 82 23.61 20.31 -13.42
C THR A 82 23.89 21.31 -14.55
N SER A 83 23.17 22.42 -14.66
CA SER A 83 23.34 23.36 -15.80
C SER A 83 24.39 24.46 -15.60
N ASN A 84 25.36 24.32 -14.68
CA ASN A 84 26.40 25.36 -14.57
C ASN A 84 27.74 24.88 -14.00
N LYS A 85 28.46 23.98 -14.68
CA LYS A 85 29.91 23.89 -14.51
C LYS A 85 30.63 23.18 -15.66
N GLN A 86 30.81 23.90 -16.77
CA GLN A 86 31.95 23.65 -17.67
C GLN A 86 32.32 24.95 -18.41
N LYS A 87 32.89 25.90 -17.66
CA LYS A 87 33.80 26.91 -18.23
C LYS A 87 35.22 26.50 -17.87
N SER A 88 35.83 25.58 -18.62
CA SER A 88 37.28 25.46 -18.64
C SER A 88 37.82 26.42 -19.70
N THR A 89 38.18 27.60 -19.19
CA THR A 89 39.26 28.48 -19.66
C THR A 89 40.18 27.87 -20.70
N GLY A 90 40.33 28.59 -21.83
CA GLY A 90 41.06 28.16 -23.01
C GLY A 90 42.57 28.06 -22.83
N TYR A 91 43.14 27.08 -23.50
CA TYR A 91 44.55 27.05 -23.88
C TYR A 91 44.61 26.96 -25.41
N LYS A 92 45.12 28.02 -26.03
CA LYS A 92 45.45 28.06 -27.46
C LYS A 92 46.81 27.36 -27.66
N PRO A 93 46.95 26.39 -28.57
CA PRO A 93 48.27 26.02 -29.07
C PRO A 93 48.79 27.18 -29.93
N LYS A 94 49.98 27.70 -29.60
CA LYS A 94 50.70 28.61 -30.49
C LYS A 94 51.56 27.76 -31.41
N ASP A 95 51.36 27.94 -32.71
CA ASP A 95 52.25 27.49 -33.75
C ASP A 95 53.66 28.02 -33.52
N ALA A 96 54.67 27.15 -33.61
CA ALA A 96 56.07 27.54 -33.76
C ALA A 96 56.60 26.92 -35.05
N LYS A 97 56.73 27.77 -36.07
CA LYS A 97 57.48 27.55 -37.30
C LYS A 97 58.98 27.75 -37.05
N ASP A 98 59.76 26.92 -37.73
CA ASP A 98 61.11 27.13 -38.28
C ASP A 98 62.18 27.85 -37.44
N LYS A 99 63.28 27.11 -37.19
CA LYS A 99 64.64 27.47 -37.66
C LYS A 99 65.55 26.26 -37.72
#